data_AF-A0A849QDB5-F1
#
_entry.id   AF-A0A849QDB5-F1
#
_cell.length_a   1.000
_cell.length_b   1.000
_cell.length_c   1.000
_cell.angle_alpha   90.00
_cell.angle_beta   90.00
_cell.angle_gamma   90.00
#
_symmetry.space_group_name_H-M   'P 1'
#
loop_
_entity.id
_entity.type
_entity.pdbx_description
1 polymer ?
#
loop_
_entity_poly.entity_id
_entity_poly.type
_entity_poly.pdbx_seq_one_letter_code
_entity_poly.pdbx_strand_id
1 'polypeptide(L)'
;MHPFARVAEVFLEKGATSPKTALKWKEFGLSMGMKTIVDARLGKDNPVIRKDGKYYISKKRLEAFRKRIRQANPMRRWLQHTAAVPKGFLRYRVLQLLKERPMSGSELTSEIEKETGGRWKPKPGSMYPLLKHLLKDGLTTELSVESGIKRYELTEEGKTFFEEDICGSGEIRAKLGFGHFPMHSFPFLSGLSDAERESLPPPQRVLLGLASLRRIMASDVSDKAMSEVEDMMIRFAHEIEKLVKKYSKPAD
;
A
#
# COMPACT_ATOMS: atom_id res chain seq x y z
N MET A 1 5.30 -6.01 -1.18
CA MET A 1 4.67 -6.67 -2.33
C MET A 1 3.70 -7.72 -1.82
N HIS A 2 2.45 -7.78 -2.30
CA HIS A 2 1.48 -8.78 -1.84
C HIS A 2 1.98 -10.21 -2.20
N PRO A 3 1.87 -11.23 -1.33
CA PRO A 3 2.43 -12.56 -1.59
C PRO A 3 2.03 -13.17 -2.93
N PHE A 4 0.78 -12.95 -3.35
CA PHE A 4 0.27 -13.40 -4.64
C PHE A 4 0.85 -12.66 -5.86
N ALA A 5 1.29 -11.40 -5.70
CA ALA A 5 1.89 -10.64 -6.80
C ALA A 5 3.18 -11.31 -7.28
N ARG A 6 4.02 -11.73 -6.32
CA ARG A 6 5.26 -12.49 -6.59
C ARG A 6 4.97 -13.82 -7.28
N VAL A 7 3.92 -14.53 -6.85
CA VAL A 7 3.51 -15.79 -7.51
C VAL A 7 3.08 -15.51 -8.95
N ALA A 8 2.24 -14.51 -9.18
CA ALA A 8 1.78 -14.18 -10.53
C ALA A 8 2.92 -13.77 -11.45
N GLU A 9 3.89 -12.99 -10.96
CA GLU A 9 5.10 -12.60 -11.70
C GLU A 9 5.92 -13.82 -12.13
N VAL A 10 6.24 -14.72 -11.20
CA VAL A 10 7.01 -15.94 -11.49
C VAL A 10 6.31 -16.81 -12.55
N PHE A 11 4.98 -16.91 -12.51
CA PHE A 11 4.22 -17.63 -13.54
C PHE A 11 4.28 -16.95 -14.92
N LEU A 12 4.27 -15.61 -14.95
CA LEU A 12 4.38 -14.84 -16.18
C LEU A 12 5.79 -14.93 -16.78
N GLU A 13 6.82 -14.81 -15.94
CA GLU A 13 8.24 -14.94 -16.32
C GLU A 13 8.56 -16.31 -16.89
N LYS A 14 8.02 -17.37 -16.27
CA LYS A 14 8.16 -18.75 -16.76
C LYS A 14 7.26 -19.08 -17.95
N GLY A 15 6.48 -18.11 -18.44
CA GLY A 15 5.60 -18.28 -19.60
C GLY A 15 4.41 -19.21 -19.36
N ALA A 16 4.14 -19.62 -18.11
CA ALA A 16 3.12 -20.59 -17.75
C ALA A 16 1.72 -19.95 -17.75
N THR A 17 1.22 -19.57 -18.93
CA THR A 17 0.01 -18.75 -19.09
C THR A 17 -1.17 -19.48 -19.76
N SER A 18 -0.97 -20.73 -20.18
CA SER A 18 -1.96 -21.57 -20.82
C SER A 18 -1.80 -23.04 -20.41
N PRO A 19 -2.80 -23.90 -20.66
CA PRO A 19 -2.68 -25.34 -20.41
C PRO A 19 -1.48 -25.98 -21.14
N LYS A 20 -1.15 -25.50 -22.35
CA LYS A 20 -0.05 -26.03 -23.16
C LYS A 20 1.32 -25.70 -22.57
N THR A 21 1.41 -24.58 -21.88
CA THR A 21 2.65 -24.06 -21.27
C THR A 21 2.68 -24.33 -19.76
N ALA A 22 1.82 -25.22 -19.24
CA ALA A 22 1.74 -25.48 -17.81
C ALA A 22 2.98 -26.22 -17.31
N LEU A 23 3.48 -25.84 -16.12
CA LEU A 23 4.70 -26.40 -15.52
C LEU A 23 4.40 -27.07 -14.18
N LYS A 24 5.26 -27.99 -13.73
CA LYS A 24 5.16 -28.55 -12.38
C LYS A 24 5.55 -27.50 -11.35
N TRP A 25 5.00 -27.62 -10.14
CA TRP A 25 5.22 -26.64 -9.07
C TRP A 25 6.72 -26.37 -8.78
N LYS A 26 7.54 -27.44 -8.79
CA LYS A 26 8.99 -27.36 -8.53
C LYS A 26 9.73 -26.45 -9.53
N GLU A 27 9.24 -26.32 -10.75
CA GLU A 27 9.87 -25.56 -11.83
C GLU A 27 9.76 -24.04 -11.64
N PHE A 28 8.85 -23.59 -10.77
CA PHE A 28 8.69 -22.18 -10.43
C PHE A 28 9.64 -21.69 -9.33
N GLY A 29 10.36 -22.60 -8.64
CA GLY A 29 11.23 -22.21 -7.53
C GLY A 29 10.48 -21.59 -6.34
N LEU A 30 9.18 -21.84 -6.22
CA LEU A 30 8.32 -21.33 -5.15
C LEU A 30 8.22 -22.35 -4.01
N SER A 31 8.16 -21.87 -2.76
CA SER A 31 8.07 -22.73 -1.58
C SER A 31 6.78 -23.55 -1.54
N MET A 32 6.80 -24.69 -0.83
CA MET A 32 5.60 -25.50 -0.61
C MET A 32 4.52 -24.77 0.18
N GLY A 33 4.87 -23.89 1.11
CA GLY A 33 3.90 -23.04 1.79
C GLY A 33 3.14 -22.13 0.80
N MET A 34 3.83 -21.63 -0.23
CA MET A 34 3.19 -20.84 -1.28
C MET A 34 2.25 -21.69 -2.15
N LYS A 35 2.59 -22.97 -2.37
CA LYS A 35 1.71 -23.94 -3.03
C LYS A 35 0.40 -24.09 -2.27
N THR A 36 0.49 -24.30 -0.96
CA THR A 36 -0.69 -24.44 -0.09
C THR A 36 -1.56 -23.19 -0.15
N ILE A 37 -0.98 -21.99 -0.14
CA ILE A 37 -1.73 -20.73 -0.27
C ILE A 37 -2.44 -20.63 -1.62
N VAL A 38 -1.78 -21.04 -2.71
CA VAL A 38 -2.33 -21.00 -4.08
C VAL A 38 -3.42 -22.04 -4.28
N ASP A 39 -3.23 -23.24 -3.74
CA ASP A 39 -4.19 -24.36 -3.79
C ASP A 39 -5.40 -24.11 -2.86
N ALA A 40 -5.18 -23.51 -1.67
CA ALA A 40 -6.23 -23.17 -0.72
C ALA A 40 -7.08 -21.97 -1.17
N ARG A 41 -6.49 -21.08 -1.99
CA ARG A 41 -7.26 -20.02 -2.62
C ARG A 41 -8.05 -20.57 -3.79
N LEU A 42 -9.38 -20.54 -3.63
CA LEU A 42 -10.36 -20.20 -4.65
C LEU A 42 -10.89 -21.38 -5.48
N GLY A 43 -12.21 -21.53 -5.44
CA GLY A 43 -13.01 -22.16 -6.48
C GLY A 43 -12.87 -21.46 -7.84
N LYS A 44 -13.97 -21.20 -8.54
CA LYS A 44 -13.97 -20.88 -9.98
C LYS A 44 -13.11 -19.65 -10.40
N ASP A 45 -12.81 -18.73 -9.49
CA ASP A 45 -12.11 -17.47 -9.76
C ASP A 45 -10.60 -17.47 -9.48
N ASN A 46 -9.97 -18.62 -9.20
CA ASN A 46 -8.51 -18.68 -9.05
C ASN A 46 -7.81 -18.28 -10.36
N PRO A 47 -6.91 -17.27 -10.35
CA PRO A 47 -6.07 -16.98 -11.51
C PRO A 47 -5.13 -18.11 -11.85
N VAL A 48 -4.63 -18.83 -10.84
CA VAL A 48 -3.78 -19.99 -11.02
C VAL A 48 -4.66 -21.22 -11.18
N ILE A 49 -4.43 -21.97 -12.25
CA ILE A 49 -5.22 -23.14 -12.61
C ILE A 49 -4.31 -24.35 -12.56
N ARG A 50 -4.74 -25.36 -11.82
CA ARG A 50 -4.12 -26.67 -11.79
C ARG A 50 -4.82 -27.59 -12.80
N LYS A 51 -4.04 -28.20 -13.69
CA LYS A 51 -4.52 -29.21 -14.65
C LYS A 51 -3.45 -30.30 -14.78
N ASP A 52 -3.84 -31.57 -14.58
CA ASP A 52 -2.96 -32.74 -14.72
C ASP A 52 -1.65 -32.64 -13.90
N GLY A 53 -1.75 -32.12 -12.67
CA GLY A 53 -0.59 -31.94 -11.77
C GLY A 53 0.35 -30.79 -12.15
N LYS A 54 0.02 -30.03 -13.20
CA LYS A 54 0.74 -28.84 -13.66
C LYS A 54 -0.07 -27.57 -13.39
N TYR A 55 0.61 -26.44 -13.37
CA TYR A 55 0.05 -25.15 -13.02
C TYR A 55 0.29 -24.14 -14.15
N TYR A 56 -0.70 -23.29 -14.39
CA TYR A 56 -0.58 -22.11 -15.25
C TYR A 56 -1.46 -20.97 -14.73
N ILE A 57 -1.21 -19.74 -15.17
CA ILE A 57 -1.98 -18.56 -14.79
C ILE A 57 -2.82 -18.06 -15.96
N SER A 58 -4.13 -17.92 -15.78
CA SER A 58 -5.01 -17.34 -16.80
C SER A 58 -4.93 -15.81 -16.73
N LYS A 59 -4.48 -15.15 -17.80
CA LYS A 59 -4.44 -13.68 -17.89
C LYS A 59 -5.81 -13.04 -17.64
N LYS A 60 -6.87 -13.59 -18.24
CA LYS A 60 -8.26 -13.12 -18.04
C LYS A 60 -8.68 -13.21 -16.57
N ARG A 61 -8.43 -14.35 -15.90
CA ARG A 61 -8.75 -14.51 -14.47
C ARG A 61 -7.86 -13.65 -13.58
N LEU A 62 -6.59 -13.46 -13.95
CA LEU A 62 -5.66 -12.58 -13.25
C LEU A 62 -6.13 -11.11 -13.30
N GLU A 63 -6.61 -10.65 -14.44
CA GLU A 63 -7.19 -9.30 -14.57
C GLU A 63 -8.47 -9.15 -13.75
N ALA A 64 -9.39 -10.11 -13.83
CA ALA A 64 -10.60 -10.12 -13.01
C ALA A 64 -10.27 -10.13 -11.51
N PHE A 65 -9.28 -10.94 -11.10
CA PHE A 65 -8.79 -11.02 -9.73
C PHE A 65 -8.12 -9.73 -9.28
N ARG A 66 -7.30 -9.09 -10.12
CA ARG A 66 -6.70 -7.79 -9.85
C ARG A 66 -7.78 -6.71 -9.67
N LYS A 67 -8.79 -6.69 -10.54
CA LYS A 67 -9.94 -5.78 -10.44
C LYS A 67 -10.71 -6.00 -9.15
N ARG A 68 -10.98 -7.26 -8.80
CA ARG A 68 -11.65 -7.65 -7.54
C ARG A 68 -10.85 -7.26 -6.32
N ILE A 69 -9.56 -7.59 -6.23
CA ILE A 69 -8.70 -7.17 -5.10
C ILE A 69 -8.61 -5.64 -5.00
N ARG A 70 -8.54 -4.93 -6.13
CA ARG A 70 -8.55 -3.46 -6.15
C ARG A 70 -9.87 -2.88 -5.62
N GLN A 71 -11.00 -3.54 -5.90
CA GLN A 71 -12.33 -3.10 -5.47
C GLN A 71 -12.69 -3.57 -4.04
N ALA A 72 -12.22 -4.74 -3.63
CA ALA A 72 -12.57 -5.44 -2.40
C ALA A 72 -11.51 -5.33 -1.28
N ASN A 73 -10.70 -4.27 -1.27
CA ASN A 73 -9.74 -4.02 -0.19
C ASN A 73 -10.26 -2.90 0.73
N PRO A 74 -11.27 -3.18 1.59
CA PRO A 74 -11.79 -2.20 2.53
C PRO A 74 -10.69 -1.72 3.48
N MET A 75 -9.75 -2.58 3.85
CA MET A 75 -8.58 -2.22 4.65
C MET A 75 -7.69 -1.18 3.98
N ARG A 76 -7.42 -1.28 2.67
CA ARG A 76 -6.63 -0.25 1.95
C ARG A 76 -7.35 1.08 1.93
N ARG A 77 -8.65 1.13 1.61
CA ARG A 77 -9.42 2.39 1.63
C ARG A 77 -9.47 2.98 3.03
N TRP A 78 -9.72 2.12 4.01
CA TRP A 78 -9.74 2.49 5.42
C TRP A 78 -8.38 3.07 5.86
N LEU A 79 -7.26 2.42 5.53
CA LEU A 79 -5.89 2.92 5.78
C LEU A 79 -5.61 4.25 5.06
N GLN A 80 -6.06 4.42 3.81
CA GLN A 80 -5.91 5.68 3.08
C GLN A 80 -6.69 6.82 3.74
N HIS A 81 -7.84 6.54 4.35
CA HIS A 81 -8.67 7.53 5.04
C HIS A 81 -8.18 7.87 6.44
N THR A 82 -7.44 6.97 7.10
CA THR A 82 -6.88 7.19 8.44
C THR A 82 -5.39 7.49 8.42
N ALA A 83 -4.78 7.65 7.24
CA ALA A 83 -3.39 8.03 7.12
C ALA A 83 -3.18 9.43 7.73
N ALA A 84 -2.48 9.47 8.87
CA ALA A 84 -1.95 10.71 9.42
C ALA A 84 -0.79 11.16 8.54
N VAL A 85 -0.96 12.32 7.90
CA VAL A 85 0.04 12.88 6.98
C VAL A 85 0.50 14.22 7.54
N PRO A 86 1.81 14.42 7.72
CA PRO A 86 2.33 15.69 8.23
C PRO A 86 1.86 16.87 7.40
N LYS A 87 1.60 18.00 8.08
CA LYS A 87 1.30 19.26 7.41
C LYS A 87 2.43 19.59 6.43
N GLY A 88 2.06 19.96 5.21
CA GLY A 88 3.03 20.30 4.15
C GLY A 88 3.57 19.12 3.34
N PHE A 89 3.32 17.86 3.74
CA PHE A 89 3.82 16.68 2.99
C PHE A 89 3.29 16.62 1.55
N LEU A 90 2.00 16.93 1.36
CA LEU A 90 1.42 16.95 0.02
C LEU A 90 2.10 18.00 -0.87
N ARG A 91 2.37 19.20 -0.33
CA ARG A 91 3.07 20.28 -1.04
C ARG A 91 4.49 19.85 -1.42
N TYR A 92 5.23 19.31 -0.46
CA TYR A 92 6.57 18.75 -0.69
C TYR A 92 6.56 17.75 -1.85
N ARG A 93 5.67 16.76 -1.81
CA ARG A 93 5.68 15.68 -2.81
C ARG A 93 5.23 16.14 -4.18
N VAL A 94 4.26 17.05 -4.26
CA VAL A 94 3.85 17.66 -5.53
C VAL A 94 5.00 18.42 -6.17
N LEU A 95 5.69 19.30 -5.43
CA LEU A 95 6.83 20.05 -5.96
C LEU A 95 7.96 19.11 -6.40
N GLN A 96 8.26 18.08 -5.60
CA GLN A 96 9.28 17.09 -5.95
C GLN A 96 8.95 16.35 -7.26
N LEU A 97 7.71 15.91 -7.45
CA LEU A 97 7.30 15.20 -8.67
C LEU A 97 7.30 16.12 -9.88
N LEU A 98 6.85 17.37 -9.72
CA LEU A 98 6.86 18.36 -10.80
C LEU A 98 8.27 18.82 -11.19
N LYS A 99 9.26 18.66 -10.30
CA LYS A 99 10.69 18.83 -10.63
C LYS A 99 11.19 17.77 -11.61
N GLU A 100 10.65 16.55 -11.52
CA GLU A 100 11.06 15.44 -12.40
C GLU A 100 10.47 15.56 -13.80
N ARG A 101 9.18 15.90 -13.91
CA ARG A 101 8.49 16.11 -15.20
C ARG A 101 7.14 16.80 -15.00
N PRO A 102 6.58 17.42 -16.06
CA PRO A 102 5.22 17.90 -16.03
C PRO A 102 4.19 16.79 -15.78
N MET A 103 3.22 17.05 -14.91
CA MET A 103 2.17 16.09 -14.54
C MET A 103 0.80 16.76 -14.35
N SER A 104 -0.27 16.03 -14.65
CA SER A 104 -1.64 16.38 -14.27
C SER A 104 -1.91 16.07 -12.80
N GLY A 105 -2.95 16.68 -12.23
CA GLY A 105 -3.38 16.39 -10.85
C GLY A 105 -3.67 14.91 -10.60
N SER A 106 -4.24 14.20 -11.59
CA SER A 106 -4.48 12.76 -11.50
C SER A 106 -3.21 11.91 -11.56
N GLU A 107 -2.23 12.32 -12.37
CA GLU A 107 -0.91 11.66 -12.44
C GLU A 107 -0.18 11.83 -11.10
N LEU A 108 -0.18 13.05 -10.53
CA LEU A 108 0.39 13.33 -9.21
C LEU A 108 -0.25 12.45 -8.12
N THR A 109 -1.58 12.39 -8.05
CA THR A 109 -2.27 11.53 -7.08
C THR A 109 -1.88 10.05 -7.24
N SER A 110 -1.71 9.59 -8.48
CA SER A 110 -1.40 8.19 -8.77
C SER A 110 0.06 7.85 -8.44
N GLU A 111 1.00 8.75 -8.72
CA GLU A 111 2.41 8.54 -8.39
C GLU A 111 2.62 8.54 -6.87
N ILE A 112 1.99 9.48 -6.16
CA ILE A 112 2.00 9.51 -4.68
C ILE A 112 1.38 8.23 -4.09
N GLU A 113 0.27 7.75 -4.66
CA GLU A 113 -0.33 6.49 -4.22
C GLU A 113 0.60 5.29 -4.47
N LYS A 114 1.29 5.26 -5.61
CA LYS A 114 2.21 4.18 -5.98
C LYS A 114 3.42 4.14 -5.05
N GLU A 115 4.04 5.29 -4.82
CA GLU A 115 5.20 5.45 -3.97
C GLU A 115 4.91 5.06 -2.52
N THR A 116 3.76 5.48 -1.99
CA THR A 116 3.33 5.11 -0.64
C THR A 116 2.88 3.64 -0.49
N GLY A 117 3.03 2.83 -1.55
CA GLY A 117 2.60 1.44 -1.57
C GLY A 117 1.08 1.28 -1.43
N GLY A 118 0.32 2.29 -1.85
CA GLY A 118 -1.15 2.35 -1.77
C GLY A 118 -1.68 2.72 -0.40
N ARG A 119 -0.84 3.08 0.57
CA ARG A 119 -1.24 3.39 1.96
C ARG A 119 -1.82 4.78 2.11
N TRP A 120 -1.43 5.71 1.26
CA TRP A 120 -2.01 7.04 1.23
C TRP A 120 -2.35 7.43 -0.21
N LYS A 121 -3.48 8.11 -0.38
CA LYS A 121 -3.90 8.64 -1.68
C LYS A 121 -4.47 10.04 -1.42
N PRO A 122 -3.81 11.11 -1.90
CA PRO A 122 -4.36 12.44 -1.74
C PRO A 122 -5.67 12.57 -2.53
N LYS A 123 -6.69 13.12 -1.87
CA LYS A 123 -8.01 13.31 -2.47
C LYS A 123 -7.97 14.49 -3.46
N PRO A 124 -8.86 14.52 -4.47
CA PRO A 124 -9.00 15.67 -5.36
C PRO A 124 -9.17 17.00 -4.61
N GLY A 125 -9.96 16.98 -3.51
CA GLY A 125 -10.21 18.17 -2.68
C GLY A 125 -9.01 18.71 -1.91
N SER A 126 -7.90 17.98 -1.81
CA SER A 126 -6.63 18.50 -1.29
C SER A 126 -5.63 18.83 -2.41
N MET A 127 -5.69 18.09 -3.53
CA MET A 127 -4.76 18.23 -4.64
C MET A 127 -4.99 19.52 -5.44
N TYR A 128 -6.21 19.74 -5.92
CA TYR A 128 -6.48 20.87 -6.81
C TYR A 128 -6.40 22.24 -6.12
N PRO A 129 -6.84 22.40 -4.85
CA PRO A 129 -6.59 23.65 -4.13
C PRO A 129 -5.11 23.94 -3.96
N LEU A 130 -4.29 22.92 -3.68
CA LEU A 130 -2.84 23.07 -3.61
C LEU A 130 -2.26 23.52 -4.96
N LEU A 131 -2.61 22.86 -6.07
CA LEU A 131 -2.13 23.26 -7.40
C LEU A 131 -2.55 24.69 -7.75
N LYS A 132 -3.78 25.08 -7.40
CA LYS A 132 -4.26 26.46 -7.58
C LYS A 132 -3.42 27.46 -6.78
N HIS A 133 -3.02 27.12 -5.55
CA HIS A 133 -2.13 27.99 -4.76
C HIS A 133 -0.74 28.06 -5.37
N LEU A 134 -0.16 26.93 -5.79
CA LEU A 134 1.17 26.91 -6.42
C LEU A 134 1.21 27.72 -7.72
N LEU A 135 0.14 27.71 -8.51
CA LEU A 135 0.00 28.58 -9.69
C LEU A 135 -0.06 30.06 -9.29
N LYS A 136 -0.91 30.38 -8.31
CA LYS A 136 -1.09 31.76 -7.83
C LYS A 136 0.22 32.34 -7.28
N ASP A 137 0.99 31.51 -6.60
CA ASP A 137 2.28 31.87 -5.99
C ASP A 137 3.42 31.91 -7.04
N GLY A 138 3.15 31.65 -8.33
CA GLY A 138 4.15 31.66 -9.39
C GLY A 138 5.10 30.44 -9.39
N LEU A 139 4.92 29.49 -8.48
CA LEU A 139 5.80 28.32 -8.33
C LEU A 139 5.56 27.23 -9.40
N THR A 140 4.40 27.26 -10.04
CA THR A 140 4.05 26.34 -11.14
C THR A 140 3.41 27.11 -12.28
N THR A 141 3.44 26.53 -13.48
CA THR A 141 2.70 27.00 -14.66
C THR A 141 1.83 25.87 -15.24
N GLU A 142 0.78 26.23 -15.98
CA GLU A 142 -0.07 25.28 -16.70
C GLU A 142 0.45 25.08 -18.13
N LEU A 143 0.68 23.83 -18.51
CA LEU A 143 0.91 23.43 -19.89
C LEU A 143 -0.44 23.08 -20.53
N SER A 144 -0.78 23.81 -21.59
CA SER A 144 -1.89 23.46 -22.48
C SER A 144 -1.50 22.25 -23.32
N VAL A 145 -2.31 21.20 -23.28
CA VAL A 145 -2.14 20.01 -24.15
C VAL A 145 -3.42 19.82 -24.95
N GLU A 146 -3.28 19.41 -26.21
CA GLU A 146 -4.39 19.20 -27.16
C GLU A 146 -5.52 18.29 -26.64
N SER A 147 -5.22 17.44 -25.64
CA SER A 147 -6.16 16.50 -25.02
C SER A 147 -7.11 17.12 -23.98
N GLY A 148 -7.01 18.44 -23.70
CA GLY A 148 -7.84 19.14 -22.72
C GLY A 148 -7.50 18.83 -21.26
N ILE A 149 -6.49 18.00 -21.01
CA ILE A 149 -5.99 17.69 -19.65
C ILE A 149 -4.88 18.67 -19.29
N LYS A 150 -5.14 19.51 -18.28
CA LYS A 150 -4.15 20.45 -17.74
C LYS A 150 -3.01 19.70 -17.07
N ARG A 151 -1.79 19.97 -17.52
CA ARG A 151 -0.55 19.55 -16.84
C ARG A 151 0.12 20.74 -16.19
N TYR A 152 0.82 20.48 -15.11
CA TYR A 152 1.53 21.48 -14.34
C TYR A 152 3.03 21.22 -14.48
N GLU A 153 3.82 22.30 -14.50
CA GLU A 153 5.28 22.26 -14.51
C GLU A 153 5.81 23.27 -13.48
N LEU A 154 6.98 22.99 -12.88
CA LEU A 154 7.64 23.98 -12.02
C LEU A 154 8.21 25.12 -12.86
N THR A 155 8.02 26.35 -12.38
CA THR A 155 8.77 27.51 -12.87
C THR A 155 10.20 27.48 -12.31
N GLU A 156 11.09 28.33 -12.84
CA GLU A 156 12.44 28.48 -12.27
C GLU A 156 12.36 28.92 -10.80
N GLU A 157 11.47 29.86 -10.47
CA GLU A 157 11.17 30.28 -9.10
C GLU A 157 10.70 29.11 -8.23
N GLY A 158 9.85 28.23 -8.77
CA GLY A 158 9.39 27.01 -8.11
C GLY A 158 10.51 26.01 -7.82
N LYS A 159 11.48 25.88 -8.74
CA LYS A 159 12.66 25.02 -8.56
C LYS A 159 13.56 25.57 -7.46
N THR A 160 13.86 26.87 -7.49
CA THR A 160 14.66 27.55 -6.45
C THR A 160 13.98 27.45 -5.09
N PHE A 161 12.68 27.74 -5.00
CA PHE A 161 11.90 27.59 -3.77
C PHE A 161 11.97 26.15 -3.21
N PHE A 162 11.89 25.15 -4.09
CA PHE A 162 12.01 23.76 -3.66
C PHE A 162 13.42 23.42 -3.12
N GLU A 163 14.46 23.97 -3.72
CA GLU A 163 15.85 23.73 -3.30
C GLU A 163 16.22 24.47 -2.01
N GLU A 164 15.80 25.73 -1.87
CA GLU A 164 16.17 26.60 -0.75
C GLU A 164 15.28 26.38 0.48
N ASP A 165 13.97 26.49 0.34
CA ASP A 165 13.05 26.48 1.49
C ASP A 165 12.66 25.06 1.90
N ILE A 166 12.49 24.17 0.93
CA ILE A 166 11.93 22.85 1.17
C ILE A 166 13.02 21.77 1.34
N CYS A 167 14.11 21.84 0.56
CA CYS A 167 15.27 20.97 0.74
C CYS A 167 16.29 21.56 1.72
N GLY A 168 16.55 22.88 1.64
CA GLY A 168 17.53 23.59 2.46
C GLY A 168 17.13 23.78 3.93
N SER A 169 15.84 23.89 4.26
CA SER A 169 15.40 23.92 5.67
C SER A 169 15.77 22.65 6.43
N GLY A 170 16.01 21.52 5.74
CA GLY A 170 16.39 20.24 6.33
C GLY A 170 15.35 19.64 7.27
N GLU A 171 14.39 20.40 7.77
CA GLU A 171 13.48 20.08 8.86
C GLU A 171 12.27 19.31 8.36
N ILE A 172 11.70 19.72 7.22
CA ILE A 172 10.68 18.95 6.51
C ILE A 172 11.33 17.68 5.97
N ARG A 173 12.49 17.78 5.32
CA ARG A 173 13.24 16.59 4.89
C ARG A 173 13.66 15.71 6.06
N ALA A 174 14.00 16.19 7.25
CA ALA A 174 14.37 15.36 8.41
C ALA A 174 13.14 14.76 9.10
N LYS A 175 12.05 15.52 9.26
CA LYS A 175 10.73 15.01 9.66
C LYS A 175 10.19 13.97 8.66
N LEU A 176 10.65 14.02 7.42
CA LEU A 176 10.27 13.11 6.33
C LEU A 176 11.37 12.11 5.92
N GLY A 177 12.57 12.19 6.49
CA GLY A 177 13.80 11.69 5.87
C GLY A 177 14.77 11.20 6.92
N PHE A 178 14.37 10.08 7.48
CA PHE A 178 15.22 8.89 7.56
C PHE A 178 14.32 7.74 7.13
N GLY A 179 14.23 7.41 5.84
CA GLY A 179 13.65 6.14 5.36
C GLY A 179 12.25 5.71 5.86
N HIS A 180 11.45 6.58 6.48
CA HIS A 180 10.43 6.11 7.41
C HIS A 180 9.18 7.00 7.55
N PHE A 181 8.42 7.18 6.47
CA PHE A 181 6.95 7.20 6.49
C PHE A 181 6.42 7.32 5.05
N PRO A 182 5.33 6.63 4.63
CA PRO A 182 5.06 5.21 4.72
C PRO A 182 5.65 4.46 3.49
N MET A 183 6.88 4.81 3.10
CA MET A 183 7.42 4.44 1.78
C MET A 183 7.84 2.96 1.69
N HIS A 184 8.69 2.42 2.57
CA HIS A 184 9.13 1.04 2.41
C HIS A 184 9.27 0.29 3.73
N SER A 185 8.61 -0.88 3.75
CA SER A 185 8.86 -1.98 4.67
C SER A 185 8.32 -1.82 6.10
N PHE A 186 7.81 -2.95 6.58
CA PHE A 186 7.39 -3.21 7.94
C PHE A 186 8.65 -3.60 8.76
N PRO A 187 9.55 -2.63 9.11
CA PRO A 187 10.27 -2.73 10.38
C PRO A 187 10.60 -1.39 11.09
N PHE A 188 9.90 -0.26 10.87
CA PHE A 188 10.32 1.01 11.50
C PHE A 188 9.75 1.35 12.89
N LEU A 189 8.71 0.70 13.37
CA LEU A 189 8.02 1.23 14.56
C LEU A 189 8.69 0.83 15.90
N SER A 190 9.93 0.34 15.82
CA SER A 190 10.80 0.09 16.98
C SER A 190 11.31 1.36 17.67
N GLY A 191 11.10 2.55 17.08
CA GLY A 191 11.59 3.83 17.61
C GLY A 191 10.55 4.88 18.00
N LEU A 192 9.24 4.60 17.89
CA LEU A 192 8.23 5.55 18.37
C LEU A 192 8.21 5.58 19.91
N SER A 193 8.19 6.79 20.46
CA SER A 193 7.86 7.03 21.86
C SER A 193 6.42 6.57 22.15
N ASP A 194 6.12 6.31 23.42
CA ASP A 194 4.78 5.86 23.80
C ASP A 194 3.71 6.92 23.53
N ALA A 195 4.04 8.20 23.68
CA ALA A 195 3.17 9.33 23.29
C ALA A 195 2.83 9.32 21.80
N GLU A 196 3.80 9.06 20.92
CA GLU A 196 3.55 8.96 19.48
C GLU A 196 2.67 7.76 19.14
N ARG A 197 2.89 6.61 19.80
CA ARG A 197 2.05 5.41 19.60
C ARG A 197 0.61 5.64 20.03
N GLU A 198 0.39 6.35 21.13
CA GLU A 198 -0.96 6.67 21.63
C GLU A 198 -1.71 7.61 20.70
N SER A 199 -1.00 8.53 20.04
CA SER A 199 -1.56 9.47 19.07
C SER A 199 -2.00 8.84 17.74
N LEU A 200 -1.58 7.59 17.46
CA LEU A 200 -1.93 6.91 16.22
C LEU A 200 -3.42 6.53 16.19
N PRO A 201 -4.06 6.53 14.99
CA PRO A 201 -5.44 6.10 14.90
C PRO A 201 -5.59 4.60 15.28
N PRO A 202 -6.78 4.18 15.77
CA PRO A 202 -6.92 2.92 16.49
C PRO A 202 -6.40 1.68 15.75
N PRO A 203 -6.63 1.49 14.45
CA PRO A 203 -6.17 0.25 13.83
C PRO A 203 -4.71 0.27 13.37
N GLN A 204 -4.05 1.45 13.28
CA GLN A 204 -2.59 1.48 13.27
C GLN A 204 -2.04 1.00 14.62
N ARG A 205 -2.65 1.41 15.74
CA ARG A 205 -2.27 0.93 17.08
C ARG A 205 -2.44 -0.58 17.22
N VAL A 206 -3.56 -1.14 16.75
CA VAL A 206 -3.80 -2.59 16.76
C VAL A 206 -2.74 -3.34 15.94
N LEU A 207 -2.49 -2.91 14.71
CA LEU A 207 -1.51 -3.53 13.83
C LEU A 207 -0.08 -3.48 14.42
N LEU A 208 0.25 -2.39 15.11
CA LEU A 208 1.51 -2.22 15.81
C LEU A 208 1.63 -3.09 17.05
N GLY A 209 0.59 -3.14 17.87
CA GLY A 209 0.52 -4.02 19.04
C GLY A 209 0.78 -5.46 18.64
N LEU A 210 0.14 -5.95 17.58
CA LEU A 210 0.34 -7.30 17.05
C LEU A 210 1.77 -7.55 16.54
N ALA A 211 2.38 -6.57 15.87
CA ALA A 211 3.77 -6.67 15.41
C ALA A 211 4.78 -6.73 16.57
N SER A 212 4.57 -5.88 17.58
CA SER A 212 5.36 -5.87 18.82
C SER A 212 5.20 -7.18 19.59
N LEU A 213 3.97 -7.68 19.69
CA LEU A 213 3.66 -8.94 20.34
C LEU A 213 4.36 -10.10 19.65
N ARG A 214 4.31 -10.17 18.31
CA ARG A 214 5.04 -11.18 17.53
C ARG A 214 6.54 -11.18 17.82
N ARG A 215 7.14 -10.00 18.03
CA ARG A 215 8.57 -9.88 18.36
C ARG A 215 8.85 -10.39 19.78
N ILE A 216 8.00 -10.03 20.74
CA ILE A 216 8.11 -10.50 22.13
C ILE A 216 7.96 -12.03 22.17
N MET A 217 6.95 -12.58 21.51
CA MET A 217 6.74 -14.03 21.41
C MET A 217 7.85 -14.79 20.68
N ALA A 218 8.71 -14.11 19.90
CA ALA A 218 9.87 -14.71 19.27
C ALA A 218 11.11 -14.74 20.19
N SER A 219 11.01 -14.18 21.40
CA SER A 219 12.00 -14.30 22.46
C SER A 219 11.60 -15.38 23.48
N ASP A 220 12.46 -15.68 24.44
CA ASP A 220 12.16 -16.64 25.51
C ASP A 220 11.13 -16.02 26.47
N VAL A 221 9.87 -16.43 26.35
CA VAL A 221 8.72 -15.86 27.07
C VAL A 221 8.12 -16.93 27.99
N SER A 222 7.69 -16.54 29.19
CA SER A 222 7.09 -17.47 30.15
C SER A 222 5.73 -18.01 29.68
N ASP A 223 5.39 -19.23 30.11
CA ASP A 223 4.10 -19.88 29.81
C ASP A 223 2.89 -19.03 30.22
N LYS A 224 3.02 -18.29 31.33
CA LYS A 224 1.97 -17.37 31.80
C LYS A 224 1.70 -16.25 30.79
N ALA A 225 2.75 -15.62 30.26
CA ALA A 225 2.60 -14.57 29.26
C ALA A 225 2.05 -15.13 27.93
N MET A 226 2.39 -16.36 27.57
CA MET A 226 1.80 -17.04 26.41
C MET A 226 0.30 -17.26 26.57
N SER A 227 -0.16 -17.73 27.74
CA SER A 227 -1.58 -17.91 28.04
C SER A 227 -2.35 -16.59 28.02
N GLU A 228 -1.80 -15.50 28.57
CA GLU A 228 -2.45 -14.18 28.53
C GLU A 228 -2.66 -13.68 27.10
N VAL A 229 -1.68 -13.95 26.21
CA VAL A 229 -1.78 -13.60 24.79
C VAL A 229 -2.81 -14.45 24.07
N GLU A 230 -2.83 -15.76 24.32
CA GLU A 230 -3.80 -16.67 23.74
C GLU A 230 -5.24 -16.25 24.08
N ASP A 231 -5.50 -15.99 25.37
CA ASP A 231 -6.79 -15.51 25.85
C ASP A 231 -7.22 -14.20 25.17
N MET A 232 -6.28 -13.27 24.99
CA MET A 232 -6.52 -12.02 24.28
C MET A 232 -6.87 -12.25 22.81
N MET A 233 -6.15 -13.13 22.13
CA MET A 233 -6.40 -13.47 20.73
C MET A 233 -7.75 -14.16 20.53
N ILE A 234 -8.15 -15.04 21.46
CA ILE A 234 -9.47 -15.69 21.45
C ILE A 234 -10.58 -14.64 21.56
N ARG A 235 -10.48 -13.72 22.53
CA ARG A 235 -11.47 -12.63 22.68
C ARG A 235 -11.54 -11.74 21.44
N PHE A 236 -10.39 -11.37 20.88
CA PHE A 236 -10.33 -10.53 19.69
C PHE A 236 -10.95 -11.22 18.47
N ALA A 237 -10.66 -12.51 18.27
CA ALA A 237 -11.27 -13.32 17.21
C ALA A 237 -12.80 -13.37 17.36
N HIS A 238 -13.29 -13.63 18.58
CA HIS A 238 -14.72 -13.68 18.87
C HIS A 238 -15.45 -12.38 18.52
N GLU A 239 -14.88 -11.23 18.87
CA GLU A 239 -15.47 -9.93 18.54
C GLU A 239 -15.47 -9.65 17.03
N ILE A 240 -14.41 -10.03 16.32
CA ILE A 240 -14.38 -9.94 14.85
C ILE A 240 -15.47 -10.83 14.24
N GLU A 241 -15.60 -12.08 14.68
CA GLU A 241 -16.60 -13.01 14.18
C GLU A 241 -18.03 -12.50 14.41
N LYS A 242 -18.29 -11.91 15.57
CA LYS A 242 -19.58 -11.28 15.89
C LYS A 242 -19.92 -10.15 14.93
N LEU A 243 -18.95 -9.29 14.62
CA LEU A 243 -19.11 -8.22 13.62
C LEU A 243 -19.34 -8.78 12.21
N VAL A 244 -18.56 -9.80 11.82
CA VAL A 244 -18.73 -10.45 10.51
C VAL A 244 -20.12 -11.06 10.38
N LYS A 245 -20.61 -11.79 11.38
CA LYS A 245 -21.97 -12.35 11.39
C LYS A 245 -23.03 -11.26 11.29
N LYS A 246 -22.85 -10.14 12.00
CA LYS A 246 -23.80 -9.01 11.99
C LYS A 246 -23.93 -8.34 10.62
N TYR A 247 -22.84 -8.23 9.86
CA TYR A 247 -22.81 -7.46 8.61
C TYR A 247 -22.66 -8.30 7.34
N SER A 248 -22.56 -9.62 7.44
CA SER A 248 -22.64 -10.51 6.28
C SER A 248 -24.10 -10.67 5.86
N LYS A 249 -24.46 -10.20 4.66
CA LYS A 249 -25.76 -10.55 4.06
C LYS A 249 -25.76 -12.06 3.73
N PRO A 250 -26.90 -12.77 3.88
CA PRO A 250 -27.02 -14.09 3.29
C PRO A 250 -26.79 -13.99 1.78
N ALA A 251 -26.05 -14.95 1.23
CA ALA A 251 -25.87 -15.05 -0.21
C ALA A 251 -27.21 -15.55 -0.80
N ASP A 252 -27.90 -14.67 -1.52
CA ASP A 252 -28.96 -15.04 -2.47
C ASP A 252 -28.34 -15.69 -3.72
#